data_AF-A0A662LYR7-F1
#
_entry.id   AF-A0A662LYR7-F1
#
_cell.length_a   1.000
_cell.length_b   1.000
_cell.length_c   1.000
_cell.angle_alpha   90.00
_cell.angle_beta   90.00
_cell.angle_gamma   90.00
#
_symmetry.space_group_name_H-M   'P 1'
#
loop_
_entity.id
_entity.type
_entity.pdbx_description
1 polymer ?
#
loop_
_entity_poly.entity_id
_entity_poly.type
_entity_poly.pdbx_seq_one_letter_code
_entity_poly.pdbx_strand_id
1 'polypeptide(L)'
;TPKEEKEVGGIKLVSSVTKKVVCSNCNTVFTITDTGVRPLRYTCPNCGEPGVLRGKTAEGVRKSITCDECEHTFEVYDTGERPLKYECPKCHFEGIIS
;
A
#
# COMPACT_ATOMS: atom_id res chain seq x y z
N THR A 1 -1.57 47.21 -25.86
CA THR A 1 -2.33 46.05 -25.39
C THR A 1 -1.92 44.83 -26.18
N PRO A 2 -1.29 43.83 -25.54
CA PRO A 2 -1.32 42.45 -26.03
C PRO A 2 -1.97 41.56 -24.94
N LYS A 3 -3.20 41.11 -25.18
CA LYS A 3 -3.56 39.74 -25.62
C LYS A 3 -3.31 38.69 -24.53
N GLU A 4 -4.38 38.37 -23.82
CA GLU A 4 -4.55 37.21 -22.96
C GLU A 4 -4.03 35.93 -23.63
N GLU A 5 -3.02 35.31 -23.01
CA GLU A 5 -2.75 33.89 -23.18
C GLU A 5 -3.51 33.13 -22.09
N LYS A 6 -4.64 32.55 -22.49
CA LYS A 6 -5.35 31.54 -21.70
C LYS A 6 -4.54 30.25 -21.74
N GLU A 7 -3.73 30.02 -20.73
CA GLU A 7 -3.17 28.69 -20.49
C GLU A 7 -4.24 27.81 -19.83
N VAL A 8 -4.95 27.07 -20.68
CA VAL A 8 -5.78 25.92 -20.27
C VAL A 8 -4.81 24.81 -19.84
N GLY A 9 -4.36 24.89 -18.59
CA GLY A 9 -3.54 23.88 -17.95
C GLY A 9 -4.30 22.58 -17.85
N GLY A 10 -3.88 21.61 -18.68
CA GLY A 10 -4.52 20.31 -18.84
C GLY A 10 -4.82 19.63 -17.52
N ILE A 11 -6.10 19.27 -17.35
CA ILE A 11 -6.54 18.37 -16.30
C ILE A 11 -5.93 17.01 -16.65
N LYS A 12 -4.78 16.69 -16.06
CA LYS A 12 -4.31 15.30 -15.97
C LYS A 12 -5.41 14.56 -15.20
N LEU A 13 -6.30 13.90 -15.92
CA LEU A 13 -7.26 12.93 -15.39
C LEU A 13 -6.45 11.74 -14.88
N VAL A 14 -5.73 11.93 -13.77
CA VAL A 14 -5.46 10.83 -12.87
C VAL A 14 -6.85 10.50 -12.35
N SER A 15 -7.41 9.38 -12.80
CA SER A 15 -8.67 8.85 -12.29
C SER A 15 -8.45 8.50 -10.82
N SER A 16 -8.47 9.51 -9.97
CA SER A 16 -8.35 9.42 -8.52
C SER A 16 -9.64 8.75 -8.06
N VAL A 17 -9.63 7.42 -8.03
CA VAL A 17 -10.73 6.65 -7.47
C VAL A 17 -10.78 7.02 -6.00
N THR A 18 -11.87 7.63 -5.55
CA THR A 18 -12.06 7.97 -4.15
C THR A 18 -12.81 6.85 -3.45
N LYS A 19 -12.41 6.53 -2.21
CA LYS A 19 -13.07 5.53 -1.37
C LYS A 19 -13.60 6.15 -0.10
N LYS A 20 -14.85 5.81 0.24
CA LYS A 20 -15.46 6.14 1.52
C LYS A 20 -14.98 5.14 2.58
N VAL A 21 -14.55 5.65 3.71
CA VAL A 21 -13.99 4.90 4.83
C VAL A 21 -14.66 5.35 6.13
N VAL A 22 -14.82 4.41 7.06
CA VAL A 22 -15.34 4.68 8.40
C VAL A 22 -14.19 4.47 9.40
N CYS A 23 -13.92 5.45 10.25
CA CYS A 23 -12.94 5.32 11.31
C CYS A 23 -13.40 4.30 12.36
N SER A 24 -12.54 3.34 12.72
CA SER A 24 -12.86 2.34 13.76
C SER A 24 -12.88 2.91 15.18
N ASN A 25 -12.29 4.09 15.41
CA ASN A 25 -12.19 4.71 16.73
C ASN A 25 -13.36 5.69 16.99
N CYS A 26 -13.59 6.65 16.09
CA CYS A 26 -14.60 7.70 16.27
C CYS A 26 -15.80 7.61 15.31
N ASN A 27 -15.91 6.53 14.53
CA ASN A 27 -16.98 6.27 13.55
C ASN A 27 -17.17 7.36 12.48
N THR A 28 -16.24 8.31 12.38
CA THR A 28 -16.29 9.37 11.37
C THR A 28 -16.17 8.76 9.98
N VAL A 29 -17.11 9.14 9.11
CA VAL A 29 -17.12 8.75 7.70
C VAL A 29 -16.41 9.82 6.90
N PHE A 30 -15.36 9.43 6.16
CA PHE A 30 -14.61 10.35 5.32
C PHE A 30 -14.14 9.66 4.03
N THR A 31 -13.61 10.44 3.11
CA THR A 31 -13.20 9.97 1.78
C THR A 31 -11.69 10.06 1.66
N ILE A 32 -11.06 9.03 1.13
CA ILE A 32 -9.62 8.99 0.83
C ILE A 32 -9.39 8.74 -0.66
N THR A 33 -8.26 9.22 -1.16
CA THR A 33 -7.79 8.89 -2.51
C THR A 33 -7.24 7.46 -2.51
N ASP A 34 -7.81 6.59 -3.34
CA ASP A 34 -7.32 5.24 -3.56
C ASP A 34 -6.17 5.26 -4.56
N THR A 35 -4.95 5.05 -4.07
CA THR A 35 -3.74 4.97 -4.92
C THR A 35 -3.65 3.66 -5.69
N GLY A 36 -4.56 2.71 -5.48
CA GLY A 36 -4.49 1.37 -6.05
C GLY A 36 -3.55 0.43 -5.27
N VAL A 37 -2.57 0.94 -4.54
CA VAL A 37 -1.61 0.14 -3.76
C VAL A 37 -2.21 -0.30 -2.41
N ARG A 38 -1.88 -1.51 -1.98
CA ARG A 38 -2.32 -2.07 -0.69
C ARG A 38 -1.15 -2.62 0.13
N PRO A 39 -1.22 -2.50 1.46
CA PRO A 39 -2.32 -1.86 2.19
C PRO A 39 -2.30 -0.33 2.12
N LEU A 40 -3.47 0.27 1.92
CA LEU A 40 -3.57 1.73 1.86
C LEU A 40 -3.72 2.28 3.28
N ARG A 41 -2.71 2.99 3.74
CA ARG A 41 -2.67 3.64 5.05
C ARG A 41 -3.32 5.02 4.96
N TYR A 42 -4.09 5.38 5.97
CA TYR A 42 -4.73 6.68 6.09
C TYR A 42 -4.79 7.11 7.55
N THR A 43 -4.97 8.41 7.78
CA THR A 43 -5.17 8.97 9.12
C THR A 43 -6.57 9.54 9.20
N CYS A 44 -7.29 9.24 10.29
CA CYS A 44 -8.62 9.82 10.49
C CYS A 44 -8.52 11.34 10.66
N PRO A 45 -9.24 12.14 9.86
CA PRO A 45 -9.20 13.60 9.97
C PRO A 45 -9.85 14.14 11.25
N ASN A 46 -10.63 13.33 11.96
CA ASN A 46 -11.33 13.74 13.17
C ASN A 46 -10.57 13.40 14.46
N CYS A 47 -10.15 12.15 14.65
CA CYS A 47 -9.45 11.73 15.88
C CYS A 47 -7.94 11.48 15.71
N GLY A 48 -7.40 11.57 14.49
CA GLY A 48 -5.99 11.30 14.23
C GLY A 48 -5.60 9.81 14.25
N GLU A 49 -6.54 8.89 14.49
CA GLU A 49 -6.25 7.46 14.52
C GLU A 49 -5.79 6.95 13.14
N PRO A 50 -4.67 6.21 13.06
CA PRO A 50 -4.27 5.55 11.82
C PRO A 50 -5.24 4.42 11.47
N GLY A 51 -5.46 4.22 10.18
CA GLY A 51 -6.25 3.12 9.65
C GLY A 51 -5.64 2.54 8.39
N VAL A 52 -6.07 1.33 8.05
CA VAL A 52 -5.48 0.54 6.98
C VAL A 52 -6.57 -0.14 6.17
N LEU A 53 -6.65 0.14 4.86
CA LEU A 53 -7.49 -0.61 3.93
C LEU A 53 -6.73 -1.77 3.34
N ARG A 54 -7.15 -3.00 3.68
CA ARG A 54 -6.67 -4.28 3.14
C ARG A 54 -7.65 -4.82 2.09
N GLY A 55 -7.80 -4.11 0.96
CA GLY A 55 -8.60 -4.59 -0.19
C GLY A 55 -7.77 -5.38 -1.21
N LYS A 56 -8.40 -5.93 -2.26
CA LYS A 56 -7.71 -6.53 -3.42
C LYS A 56 -7.03 -5.44 -4.27
N THR A 57 -5.74 -5.19 -4.01
CA THR A 57 -4.69 -4.80 -4.97
C THR A 57 -3.37 -4.59 -4.21
N ALA A 58 -2.65 -5.66 -3.92
CA ALA A 58 -1.24 -5.54 -3.58
C ALA A 58 -0.47 -5.75 -4.88
N GLU A 59 0.08 -4.67 -5.46
CA GLU A 59 1.22 -4.82 -6.38
C GLU A 59 2.32 -5.45 -5.54
N GLY A 60 2.47 -6.77 -5.63
CA GLY A 60 3.53 -7.50 -4.96
C GLY A 60 4.37 -8.19 -6.01
N VAL A 61 5.67 -8.17 -5.80
CA VAL A 61 6.62 -8.83 -6.70
C VAL A 61 6.94 -10.19 -6.10
N ARG A 62 6.97 -11.22 -6.94
CA ARG A 62 7.55 -12.50 -6.52
C ARG A 62 9.05 -12.30 -6.35
N LYS A 63 9.53 -12.48 -5.13
CA LYS A 63 10.94 -12.37 -4.80
C LYS A 63 11.45 -13.75 -4.42
N SER A 64 12.54 -14.18 -5.04
CA SER A 64 13.27 -15.37 -4.61
C SER A 64 14.12 -15.00 -3.39
N ILE A 65 13.96 -15.75 -2.31
CA ILE A 65 14.74 -15.59 -1.08
C ILE A 65 15.41 -16.91 -0.74
N THR A 66 16.60 -16.84 -0.16
CA THR A 66 17.36 -18.00 0.29
C THR A 66 17.26 -18.06 1.81
N CYS A 67 16.84 -19.21 2.34
CA CYS A 67 16.80 -19.43 3.77
C CYS A 67 18.21 -19.45 4.36
N ASP A 68 18.43 -18.71 5.45
CA ASP A 68 19.73 -18.63 6.13
C ASP A 68 20.13 -19.95 6.84
N GLU A 69 19.17 -20.79 7.22
CA GLU A 69 19.42 -22.03 7.96
C GLU A 69 19.68 -23.26 7.06
N CYS A 70 18.94 -23.39 5.96
CA CYS A 70 18.98 -24.61 5.13
C CYS A 70 19.36 -24.36 3.67
N GLU A 71 19.74 -23.12 3.35
CA GLU A 71 20.14 -22.65 2.01
C GLU A 71 19.11 -22.91 0.91
N HIS A 72 17.86 -23.23 1.30
CA HIS A 72 16.79 -23.47 0.35
C HIS A 72 16.29 -22.15 -0.22
N THR A 73 16.32 -22.02 -1.55
CA THR A 73 15.73 -20.88 -2.26
C THR A 73 14.27 -21.14 -2.58
N PHE A 74 13.40 -20.20 -2.23
CA PHE A 74 11.95 -20.26 -2.50
C PHE A 74 11.38 -18.88 -2.81
N GLU A 75 10.18 -18.84 -3.38
CA GLU A 75 9.51 -17.58 -3.74
C GLU A 75 8.63 -17.08 -2.60
N VAL A 76 8.74 -15.78 -2.29
CA VAL A 76 7.82 -15.05 -1.41
C VAL A 76 7.13 -13.93 -2.18
N TYR A 77 5.91 -13.60 -1.75
CA TYR A 77 5.17 -12.47 -2.30
C TYR A 77 5.51 -11.21 -1.51
N ASP A 78 6.31 -10.33 -2.10
CA ASP A 78 6.77 -9.10 -1.47
C ASP A 78 5.83 -7.94 -1.81
N THR A 79 5.07 -7.46 -0.83
CA THR A 79 4.15 -6.33 -0.96
C THR A 79 4.83 -4.96 -0.81
N GLY A 80 6.16 -4.93 -0.63
CA GLY A 80 6.91 -3.72 -0.32
C GLY A 80 6.81 -3.28 1.14
N GLU A 81 5.99 -3.95 1.97
CA GLU A 81 5.95 -3.70 3.40
C GLU A 81 7.16 -4.32 4.10
N ARG A 82 7.68 -3.60 5.09
CA ARG A 82 8.81 -4.05 5.92
C ARG A 82 8.47 -3.88 7.41
N PRO A 83 8.93 -4.78 8.29
CA PRO A 83 9.67 -6.01 7.97
C PRO A 83 8.82 -7.07 7.25
N LEU A 84 9.36 -7.71 6.22
CA LEU A 84 8.72 -8.83 5.54
C LEU A 84 9.12 -10.13 6.26
N LYS A 85 8.17 -10.72 6.99
CA LYS A 85 8.36 -12.01 7.67
C LYS A 85 8.14 -13.15 6.68
N TYR A 86 8.97 -14.18 6.75
CA TYR A 86 8.82 -15.39 5.95
C TYR A 86 9.06 -16.63 6.81
N GLU A 87 8.47 -17.76 6.41
CA GLU A 87 8.73 -19.08 6.98
C GLU A 87 9.33 -19.97 5.88
N CYS A 88 10.46 -20.61 6.16
CA CYS A 88 11.07 -21.51 5.18
C CYS A 88 10.23 -22.78 5.02
N PRO A 89 9.81 -23.16 3.80
CA PRO A 89 8.98 -24.35 3.59
C PRO A 89 9.70 -25.68 3.84
N LYS A 90 11.04 -25.65 4.01
CA LYS A 90 11.87 -26.85 4.19
C LYS A 90 12.25 -27.10 5.65
N CYS A 91 12.65 -26.06 6.37
CA CYS A 91 13.12 -26.19 7.77
C CYS A 91 12.24 -25.43 8.78
N HIS A 92 11.17 -24.76 8.34
CA HIS A 92 10.27 -23.96 9.18
C HIS A 92 10.94 -22.82 9.96
N PHE A 93 12.15 -22.42 9.55
CA PHE A 93 12.81 -21.25 10.10
C PHE A 93 12.03 -19.98 9.76
N GLU A 94 11.81 -19.14 10.77
CA GLU A 94 11.20 -17.81 10.63
C GLU A 94 12.29 -16.76 10.39
N GLY A 95 12.27 -16.14 9.22
CA GLY A 95 13.19 -15.08 8.84
C GLY A 95 12.50 -13.74 8.65
N ILE A 96 13.29 -12.68 8.70
CA ILE A 96 12.82 -11.30 8.52
C ILE A 96 13.68 -10.62 7.46
N ILE A 97 13.04 -10.02 6.47
CA ILE A 97 13.66 -9.17 5.46
C ILE A 97 13.33 -7.73 5.81
N SER A 98 14.38 -6.95 6.08
CA SER A 98 14.33 -5.51 6.39
C SER A 98 14.19 -4.64 5.14
#